data_AF-X1PEV2-F1
#
_entry.id   AF-X1PEV2-F1
#
_cell.length_a   1.000
_cell.length_b   1.000
_cell.length_c   1.000
_cell.angle_alpha   90.00
_cell.angle_beta   90.00
_cell.angle_gamma   90.00
#
_symmetry.space_group_name_H-M   'P 1'
#
loop_
_entity.id
_entity.type
_entity.pdbx_description
1 polymer ?
#
loop_
_entity_poly.entity_id
_entity_poly.type
_entity_poly.pdbx_seq_one_letter_code
_entity_poly.pdbx_strand_id
1 'polypeptide(L)'
;MSRSSNFSAGFGALGLILFGLIGCGSKETAKTELPTPMVTVTPPIEKTIPRYEYATGRTAPLEQVEIRARVNGYLKKIDFKPGQEVAKGDKLFEIDPEPYKADLAKAKAAQATAEGELATAEADLARAKSRELIT
;
A
#
# COMPACT_ATOMS: atom_id res chain seq x y z
N MET A 1 42.06 -68.86 19.52
CA MET A 1 42.71 -70.17 19.78
C MET A 1 41.60 -71.19 19.96
N SER A 2 41.31 -71.97 18.92
CA SER A 2 41.52 -73.44 18.90
C SER A 2 40.48 -74.18 19.75
N ARG A 3 39.39 -74.71 19.18
CA ARG A 3 39.22 -76.01 18.48
C ARG A 3 38.72 -77.13 19.42
N SER A 4 37.91 -78.01 18.80
CA SER A 4 37.70 -79.45 19.05
C SER A 4 36.88 -79.94 20.26
N SER A 5 35.63 -80.28 19.93
CA SER A 5 34.96 -81.59 20.02
C SER A 5 35.60 -82.81 20.74
N ASN A 6 34.70 -83.50 21.47
CA ASN A 6 34.56 -84.96 21.75
C ASN A 6 35.40 -85.60 22.87
N PHE A 7 34.75 -86.36 23.79
CA PHE A 7 34.90 -87.83 23.95
C PHE A 7 34.56 -88.36 25.39
N SER A 8 33.55 -89.27 25.45
CA SER A 8 33.37 -90.48 26.29
C SER A 8 33.18 -90.51 27.83
N ALA A 9 32.30 -91.46 28.21
CA ALA A 9 32.21 -92.28 29.43
C ALA A 9 31.69 -91.61 30.74
N GLY A 10 30.82 -92.23 31.54
CA GLY A 10 30.26 -93.58 31.52
C GLY A 10 29.23 -93.78 32.65
N PHE A 11 28.40 -94.80 32.44
CA PHE A 11 27.77 -95.71 33.42
C PHE A 11 27.44 -95.20 34.84
N GLY A 12 26.16 -95.20 35.20
CA GLY A 12 25.75 -95.38 36.60
C GLY A 12 24.67 -94.44 37.14
N ALA A 13 23.54 -94.29 36.46
CA ALA A 13 22.35 -93.69 37.09
C ALA A 13 21.01 -94.17 36.49
N LEU A 14 20.99 -95.42 35.99
CA LEU A 14 19.83 -96.08 35.35
C LEU A 14 18.73 -96.49 36.36
N GLY A 15 18.54 -95.73 37.45
CA GLY A 15 17.58 -96.02 38.51
C GLY A 15 16.57 -94.91 38.79
N LEU A 16 16.75 -93.70 38.23
CA LEU A 16 15.97 -92.51 38.60
C LEU A 16 15.11 -91.91 37.48
N ILE A 17 15.08 -92.54 36.29
CA ILE A 17 14.43 -92.00 35.09
C ILE A 17 12.98 -92.49 34.90
N LEU A 18 12.51 -93.47 35.67
CA LEU A 18 11.19 -94.09 35.45
C LEU A 18 10.00 -93.33 36.06
N PHE A 19 10.21 -92.19 36.76
CA PHE A 19 9.13 -91.44 37.42
C PHE A 19 8.71 -90.12 36.72
N GLY A 20 9.33 -89.77 35.59
CA GLY A 20 9.19 -88.44 34.96
C GLY A 20 8.23 -88.30 33.78
N LEU A 21 7.62 -89.39 33.28
CA LEU A 21 6.94 -89.38 31.96
C LEU A 21 5.40 -89.25 31.96
N ILE A 22 4.74 -88.92 33.08
CA ILE A 22 3.25 -88.78 33.11
C ILE A 22 2.78 -87.30 33.01
N GLY A 23 3.70 -86.36 32.75
CA GLY A 23 3.39 -84.92 32.80
C GLY A 23 3.66 -84.13 31.51
N CYS A 24 3.12 -84.52 30.34
CA CYS A 24 3.11 -83.62 29.19
C CYS A 24 1.88 -83.84 28.29
N GLY A 25 0.86 -83.00 28.49
CA GLY A 25 -0.27 -82.85 27.58
C GLY A 25 -0.24 -81.46 26.96
N SER A 26 0.32 -81.33 25.76
CA SER A 26 0.34 -80.11 24.97
C SER A 26 -1.02 -79.86 24.31
N LYS A 27 -1.74 -78.82 24.74
CA LYS A 27 -2.90 -78.28 24.01
C LYS A 27 -2.41 -77.25 23.01
N GLU A 28 -2.52 -77.56 21.72
CA GLU A 28 -2.44 -76.57 20.64
C GLU A 28 -3.65 -75.62 20.73
N THR A 29 -3.39 -74.32 20.74
CA THR A 29 -4.41 -73.29 20.55
C THR A 29 -4.32 -72.76 19.11
N ALA A 30 -5.36 -73.02 18.33
CA ALA A 30 -5.53 -72.45 17.00
C ALA A 30 -5.62 -70.92 17.07
N LYS A 31 -4.90 -70.23 16.18
CA LYS A 31 -4.93 -68.78 16.03
C LYS A 31 -6.19 -68.37 15.25
N THR A 32 -7.18 -67.82 15.94
CA THR A 32 -8.36 -67.20 15.31
C THR A 32 -7.94 -65.91 14.59
N GLU A 33 -8.19 -65.84 13.28
CA GLU A 33 -8.00 -64.64 12.47
C GLU A 33 -9.19 -63.69 12.72
N LEU A 34 -8.92 -62.52 13.32
CA LEU A 34 -9.94 -61.50 13.60
C LEU A 34 -10.33 -60.78 12.29
N PRO A 35 -11.63 -60.54 12.03
CA PRO A 35 -12.07 -59.83 10.85
C PRO A 35 -11.56 -58.38 10.86
N THR A 36 -10.93 -57.95 9.75
CA THR A 36 -10.39 -56.59 9.63
C THR A 36 -11.52 -55.56 9.70
N PRO A 37 -11.39 -54.50 10.52
CA PRO A 37 -12.42 -53.49 10.65
C PRO A 37 -12.58 -52.74 9.33
N MET A 38 -13.81 -52.68 8.82
CA MET A 38 -14.13 -51.90 7.63
C MET A 38 -14.09 -50.41 7.97
N VAL A 39 -13.24 -49.67 7.26
CA VAL A 39 -13.12 -48.21 7.39
C VAL A 39 -13.62 -47.54 6.12
N THR A 40 -14.45 -46.52 6.28
CA THR A 40 -14.93 -45.71 5.16
C THR A 40 -13.83 -44.74 4.76
N VAL A 41 -13.45 -44.77 3.48
CA VAL A 41 -12.48 -43.83 2.90
C VAL A 41 -13.14 -43.02 1.79
N THR A 42 -12.69 -41.78 1.64
CA THR A 42 -13.12 -40.87 0.56
C THR A 42 -11.87 -40.31 -0.13
N PRO A 43 -11.81 -40.30 -1.48
CA PRO A 43 -10.68 -39.74 -2.21
C PRO A 43 -10.62 -38.21 -2.07
N PRO A 44 -9.41 -37.62 -1.96
CA PRO A 44 -9.26 -36.18 -1.88
C PRO A 44 -9.68 -35.51 -3.19
N ILE A 45 -10.34 -34.36 -3.08
CA ILE A 45 -10.69 -33.50 -4.22
C ILE A 45 -9.70 -32.35 -4.23
N GLU A 46 -8.86 -32.28 -5.25
CA GLU A 46 -7.98 -31.14 -5.47
C GLU A 46 -8.77 -29.99 -6.09
N LYS A 47 -8.81 -28.85 -5.40
CA LYS A 47 -9.46 -27.64 -5.89
C LYS A 47 -8.54 -26.45 -5.65
N THR A 48 -8.29 -25.69 -6.71
CA THR A 48 -7.57 -24.42 -6.60
C THR A 48 -8.48 -23.40 -5.93
N ILE A 49 -8.09 -22.95 -4.73
CA ILE A 49 -8.81 -21.94 -3.96
C ILE A 49 -8.04 -20.62 -4.07
N PRO A 50 -8.68 -19.51 -4.46
CA PRO A 50 -8.03 -18.21 -4.44
C PRO A 50 -7.67 -17.83 -3.00
N ARG A 51 -6.41 -17.46 -2.78
CA ARG A 51 -5.94 -16.91 -1.51
C ARG A 51 -6.13 -15.39 -1.55
N TYR A 52 -6.94 -14.87 -0.63
CA TYR A 52 -7.10 -13.43 -0.44
C TYR A 52 -6.17 -12.97 0.68
N GLU A 53 -5.46 -11.88 0.43
CA GLU A 53 -4.65 -11.19 1.43
C GLU A 53 -5.24 -9.80 1.63
N TYR A 54 -5.45 -9.44 2.89
CA TYR A 54 -6.00 -8.13 3.26
C TYR A 54 -4.86 -7.27 3.79
N ALA A 55 -4.51 -6.24 3.04
CA ALA A 55 -3.60 -5.19 3.47
C ALA A 55 -4.39 -3.90 3.68
N THR A 56 -4.03 -3.14 4.72
CA THR A 56 -4.59 -1.81 4.93
C THR A 56 -3.84 -0.80 4.07
N GLY A 57 -4.58 0.07 3.39
CA GLY A 57 -4.05 1.15 2.58
C GLY A 57 -4.71 2.47 2.97
N ARG A 58 -4.04 3.59 2.67
CA ARG A 58 -4.64 4.93 2.76
C ARG A 58 -4.95 5.41 1.35
N THR A 59 -6.13 5.97 1.17
CA THR A 59 -6.48 6.68 -0.05
C THR A 59 -6.05 8.14 0.07
N ALA A 60 -5.63 8.72 -1.05
CA ALA A 60 -5.33 10.14 -1.16
C ALA A 60 -6.16 10.71 -2.33
N PRO A 61 -6.54 12.00 -2.26
CA PRO A 61 -7.17 12.66 -3.39
C PRO A 61 -6.25 12.68 -4.61
N LEU A 62 -6.82 12.58 -5.81
CA LEU A 62 -6.06 12.67 -7.07
C LEU A 62 -5.40 14.04 -7.20
N GLU A 63 -6.13 15.10 -6.82
CA GLU A 63 -5.65 16.47 -6.78
C GLU A 63 -5.98 17.10 -5.43
N GLN A 64 -4.98 17.70 -4.79
CA GLN A 64 -5.13 18.44 -3.54
C GLN A 64 -4.51 19.82 -3.72
N VAL A 65 -5.30 20.86 -3.53
CA VAL A 65 -4.84 22.25 -3.65
C VAL A 65 -5.11 22.99 -2.35
N GLU A 66 -4.04 23.53 -1.77
CA GLU A 66 -4.13 24.43 -0.62
C GLU A 66 -4.27 25.87 -1.13
N ILE A 67 -5.40 26.51 -0.82
CA ILE A 67 -5.66 27.89 -1.25
C ILE A 67 -4.95 28.85 -0.29
N ARG A 68 -4.02 29.64 -0.82
CA ARG A 68 -3.30 30.69 -0.09
C ARG A 68 -3.50 32.05 -0.74
N ALA A 69 -3.61 33.09 0.07
CA ALA A 69 -3.67 34.45 -0.44
C ALA A 69 -2.31 34.83 -1.06
N ARG A 70 -2.32 35.26 -2.33
CA ARG A 70 -1.12 35.75 -3.02
C ARG A 70 -0.74 37.18 -2.60
N VAL A 71 -1.69 37.90 -2.02
CA VAL A 71 -1.55 39.31 -1.67
C VAL A 71 -1.91 39.51 -0.20
N ASN A 72 -1.26 40.47 0.46
CA ASN A 72 -1.47 40.77 1.86
C ASN A 72 -2.63 41.75 2.03
N GLY A 73 -3.63 41.41 2.83
CA GLY A 73 -4.73 42.33 3.11
C GLY A 73 -5.72 41.74 4.08
N TYR A 74 -6.70 42.57 4.47
CA TYR A 74 -7.78 42.13 5.34
C TYR A 74 -8.80 41.31 4.54
N LEU A 75 -9.25 40.20 5.14
CA LEU A 75 -10.33 39.40 4.57
C LEU A 75 -11.64 40.15 4.76
N LYS A 76 -12.27 40.53 3.65
CA LYS A 76 -13.53 41.26 3.64
C LYS A 76 -14.74 40.34 3.61
N LYS A 77 -14.67 39.24 2.84
CA LYS A 77 -15.78 38.29 2.70
C LYS A 77 -15.32 36.89 2.34
N ILE A 78 -16.09 35.90 2.80
CA ILE A 78 -16.02 34.50 2.38
C ILE A 78 -17.26 34.23 1.53
N ASP A 79 -17.05 33.81 0.28
CA ASP A 79 -18.09 33.71 -0.76
C ASP A 79 -18.49 32.24 -1.06
N PHE A 80 -18.14 31.29 -0.19
CA PHE A 80 -18.51 29.87 -0.33
C PHE A 80 -19.05 29.26 0.96
N LYS A 81 -19.79 28.13 0.85
CA LYS A 81 -20.24 27.33 1.99
C LYS A 81 -19.35 26.10 2.20
N PRO A 82 -19.11 25.65 3.45
CA PRO A 82 -18.36 24.42 3.70
C PRO A 82 -18.98 23.21 2.99
N GLY A 83 -18.15 22.43 2.28
CA GLY A 83 -18.59 21.24 1.53
C GLY A 83 -19.25 21.54 0.18
N GLN A 84 -19.31 22.80 -0.24
CA GLN A 84 -19.82 23.18 -1.56
C GLN A 84 -18.81 22.82 -2.66
N GLU A 85 -19.30 22.28 -3.77
CA GLU A 85 -18.51 22.14 -5.00
C GLU A 85 -18.23 23.52 -5.60
N VAL A 86 -16.96 23.79 -5.91
CA VAL A 86 -16.51 25.06 -6.49
C VAL A 86 -15.74 24.78 -7.78
N ALA A 87 -15.98 25.60 -8.79
CA ALA A 87 -15.30 25.49 -10.07
C ALA A 87 -14.05 26.37 -10.10
N LYS A 88 -13.17 26.09 -11.06
CA LYS A 88 -11.99 26.92 -11.29
C LYS A 88 -12.41 28.32 -11.72
N GLY A 89 -11.92 29.33 -11.00
CA GLY A 89 -12.20 30.74 -11.27
C GLY A 89 -13.30 31.34 -10.39
N ASP A 90 -13.99 30.52 -9.59
CA ASP A 90 -14.96 31.01 -8.63
C ASP A 90 -14.29 31.84 -7.54
N LYS A 91 -14.96 32.91 -7.15
CA LYS A 91 -14.49 33.79 -6.08
C LYS A 91 -14.79 33.14 -4.74
N LEU A 92 -13.74 32.68 -4.07
CA LEU A 92 -13.86 32.06 -2.74
C LEU A 92 -13.71 33.08 -1.61
N PHE A 93 -12.80 34.04 -1.80
CA PHE A 93 -12.45 35.03 -0.80
C PHE A 93 -12.36 36.42 -1.44
N GLU A 94 -12.92 37.43 -0.76
CA GLU A 94 -12.70 38.84 -1.08
C GLU A 94 -11.69 39.42 -0.09
N ILE A 95 -10.53 39.81 -0.60
CA ILE A 95 -9.57 40.63 0.14
C ILE A 95 -9.93 42.10 -0.13
N ASP A 96 -9.79 42.95 0.88
CA ASP A 96 -10.08 44.38 0.76
C ASP A 96 -9.34 45.01 -0.43
N PRO A 97 -10.07 45.54 -1.45
CA PRO A 97 -9.46 46.07 -2.65
C PRO A 97 -9.04 47.54 -2.54
N GLU A 98 -9.40 48.27 -1.47
CA GLU A 98 -9.11 49.71 -1.35
C GLU A 98 -7.64 50.09 -1.56
N PRO A 99 -6.65 49.48 -0.87
CA PRO A 99 -5.24 49.82 -1.08
C PRO A 99 -4.80 49.54 -2.53
N TYR A 100 -5.24 48.42 -3.11
CA TYR A 100 -4.90 48.04 -4.48
C TYR A 100 -5.54 48.96 -5.53
N LYS A 101 -6.75 49.45 -5.27
CA LYS A 101 -7.41 50.44 -6.13
C LYS A 101 -6.68 51.78 -6.10
N ALA A 102 -6.21 52.21 -4.93
CA ALA A 102 -5.43 53.43 -4.78
C ALA A 102 -4.10 53.32 -5.55
N ASP A 103 -3.38 52.21 -5.40
CA ASP A 103 -2.13 51.96 -6.14
C ASP A 103 -2.35 51.91 -7.66
N LEU A 104 -3.42 51.24 -8.10
CA LEU A 104 -3.81 51.21 -9.51
C LEU A 104 -4.13 52.61 -10.04
N ALA A 105 -4.85 53.44 -9.27
CA ALA A 105 -5.16 54.81 -9.66
C ALA A 105 -3.89 55.65 -9.79
N LYS A 106 -2.94 55.51 -8.85
CA LYS A 106 -1.63 56.16 -8.91
C LYS A 106 -0.83 55.74 -10.14
N ALA A 107 -0.78 54.44 -10.45
CA ALA A 107 -0.10 53.93 -11.63
C ALA A 107 -0.72 54.45 -12.93
N LYS A 108 -2.05 54.51 -13.01
CA LYS A 108 -2.75 55.08 -14.17
C LYS A 108 -2.50 56.58 -14.34
N ALA A 109 -2.45 57.34 -13.25
CA ALA A 109 -2.11 58.75 -13.31
C ALA A 109 -0.68 58.96 -13.85
N ALA A 110 0.28 58.20 -13.36
CA ALA A 110 1.66 58.25 -13.85
C ALA A 110 1.75 57.85 -15.34
N GLN A 111 1.00 56.84 -15.77
CA GLN A 111 0.91 56.46 -17.18
C GLN A 111 0.37 57.62 -18.03
N ALA A 112 -0.73 58.26 -17.61
CA ALA A 112 -1.33 59.36 -18.34
C ALA A 112 -0.39 60.57 -18.45
N THR A 113 0.40 60.86 -17.41
CA THR A 113 1.44 61.89 -17.46
C THR A 113 2.51 61.55 -18.49
N ALA A 114 3.01 60.32 -18.49
CA ALA A 114 4.03 59.88 -19.45
C ALA A 114 3.51 59.90 -20.89
N GLU A 115 2.25 59.52 -21.12
CA GLU A 115 1.59 59.62 -22.43
C GLU A 115 1.49 61.08 -22.91
N GLY A 116 1.18 62.01 -22.00
CA GLY A 116 1.16 63.45 -22.30
C GLY A 116 2.53 64.02 -22.63
N GLU A 117 3.58 63.60 -21.90
CA GLU A 117 4.96 63.96 -22.18
C GLU A 117 5.42 63.42 -23.54
N LEU A 118 5.08 62.16 -23.86
CA LEU A 118 5.36 61.56 -25.15
C LEU A 118 4.69 62.33 -26.29
N ALA A 119 3.40 62.62 -26.17
CA ALA A 119 2.67 63.38 -27.18
C ALA A 119 3.25 64.78 -27.39
N THR A 120 3.71 65.42 -26.32
CA THR A 120 4.38 66.73 -26.40
C THR A 120 5.73 66.62 -27.11
N ALA A 121 6.54 65.63 -26.75
CA ALA A 121 7.83 65.38 -27.38
C ALA A 121 7.70 65.04 -28.88
N GLU A 122 6.69 64.27 -29.26
CA GLU A 122 6.37 63.96 -30.66
C GLU A 122 5.95 65.22 -31.43
N ALA A 123 5.11 66.06 -30.82
CA ALA A 123 4.70 67.33 -31.42
C ALA A 123 5.89 68.27 -31.62
N ASP A 124 6.80 68.36 -30.65
CA ASP A 124 8.00 69.19 -30.74
C ASP A 124 8.98 68.67 -31.79
N LEU A 125 9.16 67.35 -31.89
CA LEU A 125 9.95 66.73 -32.93
C LEU A 125 9.36 66.97 -34.32
N ALA A 126 8.03 66.87 -34.49
CA ALA A 126 7.36 67.18 -35.74
C ALA A 126 7.54 68.66 -36.14
N ARG A 127 7.44 69.58 -35.18
CA ARG A 127 7.70 71.02 -35.38
C ARG A 127 9.15 71.31 -35.76
N ALA A 128 10.11 70.62 -35.15
CA ALA A 128 11.53 70.79 -35.47
C ALA A 128 11.82 70.35 -36.92
N LYS A 129 11.31 69.18 -37.32
CA LYS A 129 11.47 68.65 -38.69
C LYS A 129 10.86 69.55 -39.76
N SER A 130 9.70 70.17 -39.49
CA SER A 130 9.06 71.05 -40.48
C SER A 130 9.84 72.35 -40.69
N ARG A 131 10.54 72.87 -39.67
CA ARG A 131 11.43 74.03 -39.82
C ARG A 131 12.65 73.71 -40.68
N GLU A 132 13.19 72.50 -40.56
CA GLU A 132 14.35 72.06 -41.35
C GLU A 132 14.05 71.97 -42.85
N LEU A 133 12.79 71.74 -43.25
CA LEU A 133 12.38 71.64 -44.66
C LEU A 133 12.10 72.99 -45.35
N ILE A 134 12.03 74.09 -44.58
CA ILE A 134 11.70 75.43 -45.08
C ILE A 134 12.96 76.30 -45.25
N THR A 135 14.11 75.84 -44.73
CA THR A 135 15.40 76.54 -44.84
C THR A 135 16.28 75.87 -45.89
#